data_AF-A0A0U1NPV1-F1
#
_entry.id   AF-A0A0U1NPV1-F1
#
_cell.length_a   1.000
_cell.length_b   1.000
_cell.length_c   1.000
_cell.angle_alpha   90.00
_cell.angle_beta   90.00
_cell.angle_gamma   90.00
#
_symmetry.space_group_name_H-M   'P 1'
#
loop_
_entity.id
_entity.type
_entity.pdbx_description
1 polymer ?
#
loop_
_entity_poly.entity_id
_entity_poly.type
_entity_poly.pdbx_seq_one_letter_code
_entity_poly.pdbx_strand_id
1 'polypeptide(L)'
;MKKQVYHEGYNYVVEYGNNSLIMYKEDTDEWMGDIEYVKVFTVEGHTPRPMILYRKLVVAANKLIAQANSDWFMFNVTDQKRADLYERFTQSIKGYSCQRADKYFYLYRD
;
A
#
# COMPACT_ATOMS: atom_id res chain seq x y z
N MET A 1 5.54 -9.20 7.20
CA MET A 1 4.33 -8.88 8.02
C MET A 1 3.22 -8.44 7.09
N LYS A 2 1.96 -8.79 7.35
CA LYS A 2 0.85 -8.42 6.45
C LYS A 2 -0.39 -7.92 7.21
N LYS A 3 -1.12 -6.99 6.60
CA LYS A 3 -2.42 -6.51 7.06
C LYS A 3 -3.42 -6.52 5.91
N GLN A 4 -4.53 -7.20 6.11
CA GLN A 4 -5.66 -7.21 5.19
C GLN A 4 -6.58 -6.02 5.45
N VAL A 5 -7.11 -5.47 4.37
CA VAL A 5 -8.01 -4.32 4.32
C VAL A 5 -9.17 -4.69 3.40
N TYR A 6 -10.36 -4.87 3.99
CA TYR A 6 -11.57 -5.11 3.22
C TYR A 6 -12.17 -3.80 2.71
N HIS A 7 -12.49 -3.77 1.41
CA HIS A 7 -13.13 -2.64 0.78
C HIS A 7 -14.04 -3.06 -0.37
N GLU A 8 -15.35 -2.85 -0.16
CA GLU A 8 -16.40 -2.98 -1.20
C GLU A 8 -16.31 -4.32 -1.97
N GLY A 9 -16.23 -5.44 -1.25
CA GLY A 9 -16.21 -6.79 -1.84
C GLY A 9 -14.81 -7.35 -2.13
N TYR A 10 -13.76 -6.53 -2.02
CA TYR A 10 -12.40 -6.95 -2.33
C TYR A 10 -11.48 -6.90 -1.10
N ASN A 11 -10.53 -7.83 -1.08
CA ASN A 11 -9.46 -7.87 -0.08
C ASN A 11 -8.22 -7.19 -0.65
N TYR A 12 -7.73 -6.18 0.07
CA TYR A 12 -6.44 -5.56 -0.19
C TYR A 12 -5.47 -5.92 0.90
N VAL A 13 -4.19 -5.98 0.58
CA VAL A 13 -3.12 -6.32 1.52
C VAL A 13 -2.07 -5.23 1.48
N VAL A 14 -1.67 -4.80 2.68
CA VAL A 14 -0.40 -4.11 2.89
C VAL A 14 0.57 -5.13 3.46
N GLU A 15 1.63 -5.40 2.73
CA GLU A 15 2.69 -6.32 3.08
C GLU A 15 3.97 -5.52 3.37
N TYR A 16 4.68 -5.91 4.41
CA TYR A 16 5.99 -5.39 4.78
C TYR A 16 7.02 -6.52 4.76
N GLY A 17 8.10 -6.32 4.01
CA GLY A 17 9.25 -7.23 3.96
C GLY A 17 10.46 -6.55 3.32
N ASN A 18 11.67 -6.86 3.79
CA ASN A 18 12.93 -6.26 3.31
C ASN A 18 12.90 -4.72 3.25
N ASN A 19 12.37 -4.08 4.29
CA ASN A 19 12.17 -2.63 4.37
C ASN A 19 11.30 -2.04 3.24
N SER A 20 10.59 -2.89 2.49
CA SER A 20 9.65 -2.49 1.46
C SER A 20 8.22 -2.66 1.95
N LEU A 21 7.40 -1.64 1.73
CA LEU A 21 5.94 -1.70 1.89
C LEU A 21 5.32 -1.90 0.51
N ILE A 22 4.59 -3.00 0.37
CA ILE A 22 3.94 -3.41 -0.86
C ILE A 22 2.44 -3.40 -0.64
N MET A 23 1.70 -2.75 -1.53
CA MET A 23 0.23 -2.70 -1.47
C MET A 23 -0.34 -3.36 -2.72
N TYR A 24 -1.19 -4.36 -2.54
CA TYR A 24 -1.83 -5.07 -3.65
C TYR A 24 -3.24 -5.51 -3.28
N LYS A 25 -4.08 -5.71 -4.29
CA LYS A 25 -5.37 -6.38 -4.17
C LYS A 25 -5.13 -7.89 -4.26
N GLU A 26 -5.67 -8.64 -3.32
CA GLU A 26 -5.81 -10.10 -3.46
C GLU A 26 -6.95 -10.34 -4.43
N ASP A 27 -6.62 -10.91 -5.59
CA ASP A 27 -7.60 -11.41 -6.55
C ASP A 27 -7.41 -12.90 -6.77
N THR A 28 -8.46 -13.56 -7.21
CA THR A 28 -8.42 -14.97 -7.60
C THR A 28 -8.67 -15.07 -9.08
N ASP A 29 -7.69 -15.58 -9.81
CA ASP A 29 -7.90 -15.97 -11.21
C ASP A 29 -8.09 -17.49 -11.24
N GLU A 30 -9.12 -17.94 -11.95
CA GLU A 30 -9.43 -19.36 -12.08
C GLU A 30 -9.05 -19.78 -13.50
N TRP A 31 -7.93 -20.48 -13.63
CA TRP A 31 -7.39 -20.89 -14.91
C TRP A 31 -7.34 -22.42 -14.98
N MET A 32 -8.02 -23.00 -15.97
CA MET A 32 -8.08 -24.46 -16.19
C MET A 32 -8.58 -25.27 -14.96
N GLY A 33 -9.36 -24.67 -14.06
CA GLY A 33 -9.91 -25.34 -12.88
C GLY A 33 -9.03 -25.25 -11.62
N ASP A 34 -7.89 -24.54 -11.70
CA ASP A 34 -7.06 -24.19 -10.54
C ASP A 34 -7.27 -22.72 -10.15
N ILE A 35 -7.40 -22.47 -8.85
CA ILE A 35 -7.53 -21.13 -8.28
C ILE A 35 -6.13 -20.59 -7.99
N GLU A 36 -5.68 -19.60 -8.76
CA GLU A 36 -4.43 -18.89 -8.50
C GLU A 36 -4.69 -17.57 -7.76
N TYR A 37 -3.90 -17.32 -6.71
CA TYR A 37 -3.93 -16.06 -5.96
C TYR A 37 -3.02 -15.03 -6.64
N VAL A 38 -3.63 -14.08 -7.34
CA VAL A 38 -2.91 -13.04 -8.08
C VAL A 38 -2.77 -11.78 -7.23
N LYS A 39 -1.55 -11.23 -7.18
CA LYS A 39 -1.28 -9.92 -6.56
C LYS A 39 -1.52 -8.81 -7.60
N VAL A 40 -2.67 -8.16 -7.54
CA VAL A 40 -2.98 -7.05 -8.46
C VAL A 40 -2.52 -5.73 -7.83
N PHE A 41 -1.42 -5.18 -8.36
CA PHE A 41 -0.79 -3.93 -7.88
C PHE A 41 -1.49 -2.65 -8.38
N THR A 42 -2.48 -2.80 -9.26
CA THR A 42 -3.22 -1.70 -9.86
C THR A 42 -4.57 -1.56 -9.18
N VAL A 43 -4.74 -0.48 -8.40
CA VAL A 43 -6.07 0.01 -7.96
C VAL A 43 -6.75 0.66 -9.16
N GLU A 44 -6.93 -0.08 -10.26
CA GLU A 44 -7.38 0.43 -11.55
C GLU A 44 -8.84 0.92 -11.51
N GLY A 45 -9.19 1.68 -12.55
CA GLY A 45 -10.21 2.75 -12.60
C GLY A 45 -11.66 2.39 -12.25
N HIS A 46 -11.96 1.13 -11.92
CA HIS A 46 -13.28 0.69 -11.48
C HIS A 46 -13.40 0.48 -9.97
N THR A 47 -12.38 0.81 -9.17
CA THR A 47 -12.48 0.69 -7.71
C THR A 47 -13.53 1.68 -7.16
N PRO A 48 -14.66 1.22 -6.60
CA PRO A 48 -15.67 2.12 -6.05
C PRO A 48 -15.10 2.86 -4.84
N ARG A 49 -15.27 4.19 -4.81
CA ARG A 49 -14.81 5.07 -3.71
C ARG A 49 -13.31 4.91 -3.39
N PRO A 50 -12.41 5.20 -4.34
CA PRO A 50 -10.97 4.95 -4.19
C PRO A 50 -10.36 5.71 -3.02
N MET A 51 -10.85 6.92 -2.71
CA MET A 51 -10.37 7.71 -1.57
C MET A 51 -10.56 7.00 -0.21
N ILE A 52 -11.66 6.25 -0.04
CA ILE A 52 -11.93 5.52 1.21
C ILE A 52 -10.98 4.33 1.33
N LEU A 53 -10.78 3.59 0.23
CA LEU A 53 -9.80 2.52 0.19
C LEU A 53 -8.42 3.03 0.57
N TYR A 54 -7.96 4.13 -0.03
CA TYR A 54 -6.66 4.71 0.28
C TYR A 54 -6.54 5.07 1.76
N ARG A 55 -7.54 5.73 2.36
CA ARG A 55 -7.53 6.01 3.81
C ARG A 55 -7.38 4.74 4.66
N LYS A 56 -8.03 3.64 4.28
CA LYS A 56 -7.90 2.36 5.00
C LYS A 56 -6.50 1.74 4.82
N LEU A 57 -5.96 1.76 3.60
CA LEU A 57 -4.60 1.27 3.30
C LEU A 57 -3.54 2.06 4.08
N VAL A 58 -3.71 3.38 4.17
CA VAL A 58 -2.90 4.29 4.98
C VAL A 58 -2.90 3.91 6.46
N VAL A 59 -4.07 3.65 7.03
CA VAL A 59 -4.19 3.22 8.44
C VAL A 59 -3.51 1.86 8.66
N ALA A 60 -3.62 0.93 7.71
CA ALA A 60 -2.95 -0.36 7.78
C ALA A 60 -1.42 -0.22 7.66
N ALA A 61 -0.93 0.62 6.75
CA ALA A 61 0.49 0.92 6.58
C ALA A 61 1.10 1.56 7.84
N ASN A 62 0.43 2.55 8.44
CA ASN A 62 0.86 3.16 9.70
C ASN A 62 1.01 2.15 10.83
N LYS A 63 0.06 1.20 10.94
CA LYS A 63 0.15 0.12 11.92
C LYS A 63 1.34 -0.79 11.65
N LEU A 64 1.64 -1.10 10.38
CA LEU A 64 2.79 -1.93 10.02
C LEU A 64 4.12 -1.22 10.27
N ILE A 65 4.24 0.07 9.93
CA ILE A 65 5.44 0.87 10.20
C ILE A 65 5.72 0.93 11.70
N ALA A 66 4.68 1.21 12.50
CA ALA A 66 4.81 1.25 13.96
C ALA A 66 5.21 -0.12 14.55
N GLN A 67 4.73 -1.23 13.97
CA GLN A 67 5.09 -2.58 14.43
C GLN A 67 6.47 -3.03 13.96
N ALA A 68 6.86 -2.68 12.74
CA ALA A 68 8.15 -3.04 12.16
C ALA A 68 9.31 -2.31 12.84
N ASN A 69 9.07 -1.08 13.32
CA ASN A 69 10.03 -0.27 14.07
C ASN A 69 11.40 -0.09 13.37
N SER A 70 11.41 -0.21 12.03
CA SER A 70 12.61 -0.09 11.19
C SER A 70 13.04 1.36 11.03
N ASP A 71 14.33 1.59 10.79
CA ASP A 71 14.87 2.95 10.62
C ASP A 71 14.51 3.57 9.26
N TRP A 72 14.17 2.74 8.27
CA TRP A 72 13.72 3.21 6.97
C TRP A 72 12.74 2.25 6.29
N PHE A 73 11.90 2.82 5.42
CA PHE A 73 10.95 2.09 4.59
C PHE A 73 10.95 2.65 3.17
N MET A 74 10.66 1.80 2.19
CA MET A 74 10.49 2.19 0.79
C MET A 74 9.18 1.65 0.24
N PHE A 75 8.48 2.43 -0.55
CA PHE A 75 7.38 1.94 -1.37
C PHE A 75 7.29 2.71 -2.69
N ASN A 76 6.61 2.13 -3.66
CA ASN A 76 6.36 2.76 -4.95
C ASN A 76 4.89 2.62 -5.35
N VAL A 77 4.46 3.51 -6.22
CA VAL A 77 3.11 3.50 -6.81
C VAL A 77 3.20 3.47 -8.33
N THR A 78 2.12 3.07 -8.97
CA THR A 78 2.09 2.81 -10.41
C THR A 78 1.84 4.08 -11.26
N ASP A 79 1.13 5.08 -10.73
CA ASP A 79 0.82 6.31 -11.44
C ASP A 79 0.97 7.60 -10.59
N GLN A 80 1.06 8.73 -11.29
CA GLN A 80 1.28 10.05 -10.71
C GLN A 80 0.14 10.50 -9.80
N LYS A 81 -1.12 10.21 -10.17
CA LYS A 81 -2.29 10.60 -9.37
C LYS A 81 -2.26 9.90 -8.02
N ARG A 82 -1.82 8.64 -7.97
CA ARG A 82 -1.55 7.92 -6.72
C ARG A 82 -0.36 8.54 -5.99
N ALA A 83 0.72 8.88 -6.68
CA ALA A 83 1.88 9.49 -6.03
C ALA A 83 1.52 10.79 -5.30
N ASP A 84 0.74 11.68 -5.92
CA ASP A 84 0.30 12.94 -5.31
C ASP A 84 -0.61 12.74 -4.09
N LEU A 85 -1.40 11.65 -4.07
CA LEU A 85 -2.21 11.27 -2.92
C LEU A 85 -1.36 10.69 -1.78
N TYR A 86 -0.41 9.83 -2.12
CA TYR A 86 0.45 9.15 -1.15
C TYR A 86 1.46 10.10 -0.51
N GLU A 87 1.87 11.16 -1.20
CA GLU A 87 2.69 12.22 -0.62
C GLU A 87 2.00 12.92 0.56
N ARG A 88 0.69 13.16 0.47
CA ARG A 88 -0.09 13.67 1.62
C ARG A 88 -0.19 12.67 2.75
N PHE A 89 -0.18 11.38 2.42
CA PHE A 89 -0.17 10.30 3.41
C PHE A 89 1.15 10.25 4.18
N THR A 90 2.29 10.36 3.50
CA THR A 90 3.59 10.23 4.17
C THR A 90 3.83 11.34 5.18
N GLN A 91 3.27 12.54 4.94
CA GLN A 91 3.26 13.64 5.91
C GLN A 91 2.49 13.33 7.21
N SER A 92 1.60 12.34 7.19
CA SER A 92 0.83 11.91 8.38
C SER A 92 1.52 10.84 9.22
N ILE A 93 2.66 10.32 8.75
CA ILE A 93 3.44 9.29 9.44
C ILE A 93 4.28 9.98 10.52
N LYS A 94 4.01 9.69 11.79
CA LYS A 94 4.73 10.31 12.91
C LYS A 94 6.10 9.65 13.12
N GLY A 95 7.13 10.46 13.33
CA GLY A 95 8.49 10.02 13.61
C GLY A 95 9.26 9.54 12.38
N TYR A 96 8.77 9.88 11.19
CA TYR A 96 9.44 9.61 9.93
C TYR A 96 9.35 10.81 9.00
N SER A 97 10.48 11.18 8.42
CA SER A 97 10.60 12.08 7.30
C SER A 97 10.42 11.32 5.99
N CYS A 98 9.80 11.95 5.00
CA CYS A 98 9.57 11.36 3.69
C CYS A 98 10.34 12.09 2.60
N GLN A 99 11.08 11.34 1.78
CA GLN A 99 11.63 11.80 0.52
C GLN A 99 10.90 11.12 -0.63
N ARG A 100 10.39 11.92 -1.57
CA ARG A 100 9.75 11.44 -2.79
C ARG A 100 10.72 11.59 -3.97
N ALA A 101 10.82 10.55 -4.81
CA ALA A 101 11.50 10.59 -6.10
C ALA A 101 10.56 10.00 -7.16
N ASP A 102 9.90 10.87 -7.92
CA ASP A 102 8.86 10.49 -8.89
C ASP A 102 7.72 9.68 -8.23
N LYS A 103 7.64 8.37 -8.49
CA LYS A 103 6.65 7.44 -7.93
C LYS A 103 7.19 6.58 -6.78
N TYR A 104 8.41 6.86 -6.34
CA TYR A 104 9.07 6.19 -5.23
C TYR A 104 9.05 7.07 -3.99
N PHE A 105 8.83 6.44 -2.84
CA PHE A 105 8.75 7.06 -1.54
C PHE A 105 9.72 6.36 -0.60
N TYR A 106 10.51 7.16 0.09
CA TYR A 106 11.48 6.72 1.07
C TYR A 106 11.13 7.39 2.40
N LEU A 107 10.84 6.59 3.41
CA LEU A 107 10.57 7.04 4.77
C LEU A 107 11.81 6.76 5.60
N TYR A 108 12.29 7.75 6.32
CA TYR A 108 13.44 7.65 7.22
C TYR A 108 13.02 8.11 8.60
N ARG A 109 13.42 7.39 9.63
CA ARG A 109 13.15 7.76 11.01
C ARG A 109 13.78 9.14 11.31
N ASP A 110 13.01 9.99 11.97
CA ASP A 110 13.47 11.31 12.45
C ASP A 110 14.55 11.19 13.54
#